data_AF-J9GA06-F1
#
_entry.id   AF-J9GA06-F1
#
_cell.length_a   1.000
_cell.length_b   1.000
_cell.length_c   1.000
_cell.angle_alpha   90.00
_cell.angle_beta   90.00
_cell.angle_gamma   90.00
#
_symmetry.space_group_name_H-M   'P 1'
#
loop_
_entity.id
_entity.type
_entity.pdbx_description
1 polymer ?
#
loop_
_entity_poly.entity_id
_entity_poly.type
_entity_poly.pdbx_seq_one_letter_code
_entity_poly.pdbx_strand_id
1 'polypeptide(L)'
;MEERQKRTEVTQDRVVQELASIAFARATDYVEIRSNGTNSVVVIKPTTELSEEQVRAIAGIKEGANGIEIKMNDKEKALELLGRHLGMWNDKINVEGQVEAKNPFADLTTEELKKLVGDG
;
A
#
# COMPACT_ATOMS: atom_id res chain seq x y z
N MET A 1 -14.40 9.65 7.67
CA MET A 1 -13.71 8.52 6.97
C MET A 1 -14.61 7.30 6.88
N GLU A 2 -15.25 6.89 7.98
CA GLU A 2 -16.17 5.74 8.03
C GLU A 2 -17.34 5.83 7.01
N GLU A 3 -17.97 6.99 6.81
CA GLU A 3 -19.05 7.15 5.81
C GLU A 3 -18.58 6.95 4.37
N ARG A 4 -17.33 7.29 4.04
CA ARG A 4 -16.77 7.02 2.70
C ARG A 4 -16.47 5.53 2.53
N GLN A 5 -15.91 4.87 3.55
CA GLN A 5 -15.62 3.44 3.54
C GLN A 5 -16.87 2.58 3.40
N LYS A 6 -17.96 2.94 4.08
CA LYS A 6 -19.26 2.24 3.97
C LYS A 6 -19.89 2.33 2.58
N ARG A 7 -19.57 3.36 1.80
CA ARG A 7 -20.16 3.60 0.48
C ARG A 7 -19.37 2.99 -0.68
N THR A 8 -18.07 2.69 -0.47
CA THR A 8 -17.18 2.13 -1.50
C THR A 8 -16.79 0.67 -1.22
N GLU A 9 -17.08 0.14 -0.03
CA GLU A 9 -16.64 -1.18 0.43
C GLU A 9 -15.10 -1.35 0.48
N VAL A 10 -14.34 -0.26 0.31
CA VAL A 10 -12.87 -0.26 0.37
C VAL A 10 -12.45 0.11 1.78
N THR A 11 -12.06 -0.89 2.56
CA THR A 11 -11.47 -0.72 3.90
C THR A 11 -9.94 -0.77 3.83
N GLN A 12 -9.26 -0.23 4.85
CA GLN A 12 -7.81 -0.31 4.96
C GLN A 12 -7.32 -1.76 4.95
N ASP A 13 -7.99 -2.64 5.70
CA ASP A 13 -7.68 -4.07 5.74
C ASP A 13 -7.80 -4.73 4.37
N ARG A 14 -8.83 -4.39 3.58
CA ARG A 14 -8.97 -4.91 2.21
C ARG A 14 -7.83 -4.43 1.31
N VAL A 15 -7.43 -3.16 1.40
CA VAL A 15 -6.29 -2.64 0.63
C VAL A 15 -5.01 -3.38 0.99
N VAL A 16 -4.77 -3.61 2.29
CA VAL A 16 -3.60 -4.36 2.77
C VAL A 16 -3.63 -5.81 2.29
N GLN A 17 -4.79 -6.47 2.31
CA GLN A 17 -4.96 -7.84 1.81
C GLN A 17 -4.70 -7.95 0.30
N GLU A 18 -5.18 -6.99 -0.49
CA GLU A 18 -4.90 -6.93 -1.93
C GLU A 18 -3.41 -6.75 -2.22
N LEU A 19 -2.77 -5.77 -1.55
CA LEU A 19 -1.34 -5.54 -1.71
C LEU A 19 -0.50 -6.74 -1.26
N ALA A 20 -0.88 -7.41 -0.16
CA ALA A 20 -0.21 -8.61 0.32
C ALA A 20 -0.30 -9.76 -0.70
N SER A 21 -1.48 -9.96 -1.30
CA SER A 21 -1.69 -10.96 -2.34
C SER A 21 -0.71 -10.77 -3.50
N ILE A 22 -0.53 -9.52 -3.96
CA ILE A 22 0.42 -9.17 -5.03
C ILE A 22 1.88 -9.35 -4.57
N ALA A 23 2.22 -8.80 -3.40
CA ALA A 23 3.58 -8.76 -2.87
C ALA A 23 4.16 -10.17 -2.65
N PHE A 24 3.33 -11.10 -2.19
CA PHE A 24 3.78 -12.44 -1.81
C PHE A 24 3.47 -13.53 -2.84
N ALA A 25 2.77 -13.20 -3.93
CA ALA A 25 2.52 -14.14 -5.02
C ALA A 25 3.80 -14.73 -5.63
N ARG A 26 3.80 -16.03 -5.91
CA ARG A 26 4.91 -16.74 -6.57
C ARG A 26 4.48 -17.23 -7.94
N ALA A 27 5.23 -16.88 -8.98
CA ALA A 27 4.92 -17.29 -10.36
C ALA A 27 4.82 -18.82 -10.52
N THR A 28 5.59 -19.58 -9.73
CA THR A 28 5.57 -21.06 -9.72
C THR A 28 4.23 -21.65 -9.32
N ASP A 29 3.36 -20.88 -8.65
CA ASP A 29 2.14 -21.41 -8.10
C ASP A 29 0.98 -21.37 -9.13
N TYR A 30 1.17 -20.66 -10.24
CA TYR A 30 0.22 -20.47 -11.35
C TYR A 30 0.45 -21.44 -12.51
N VAL A 31 1.60 -22.10 -12.52
CA VAL A 31 2.00 -23.00 -13.60
C VAL A 31 2.37 -24.36 -13.04
N GLU A 32 2.34 -25.36 -13.91
CA GLU A 32 2.81 -26.71 -13.66
C GLU A 32 3.68 -27.17 -14.83
N ILE A 33 4.66 -28.03 -14.55
CA ILE A 33 5.48 -28.65 -15.58
C ILE A 33 4.91 -30.05 -15.81
N ARG A 34 4.38 -30.29 -17.01
CA ARG A 34 3.99 -31.64 -17.44
C ARG A 34 5.11 -32.24 -18.27
N SER A 35 5.56 -33.42 -17.88
CA SER A 35 6.58 -34.18 -18.61
C SER A 35 6.02 -35.54 -19.03
N ASN A 36 6.42 -35.99 -20.22
CA ASN A 36 6.11 -37.33 -20.72
C ASN A 36 7.36 -38.23 -20.77
N GLY A 37 8.43 -37.87 -20.06
CA GLY A 37 9.70 -38.61 -20.00
C GLY A 37 10.73 -38.20 -21.06
N THR A 38 10.28 -37.63 -22.19
CA THR A 38 11.19 -37.16 -23.27
C THR A 38 11.14 -35.65 -23.43
N ASN A 39 9.95 -35.06 -23.28
CA ASN A 39 9.71 -33.63 -23.39
C ASN A 39 9.04 -33.10 -22.12
N SER A 40 9.25 -31.83 -21.82
CA SER A 40 8.57 -31.11 -20.74
C SER A 40 7.93 -29.85 -21.30
N VAL A 41 6.70 -29.57 -20.86
CA VAL A 41 5.94 -28.37 -21.23
C VAL A 41 5.47 -27.67 -19.97
N VAL A 42 5.50 -26.34 -20.00
CA VAL A 42 4.89 -25.51 -18.95
C VAL A 42 3.43 -25.30 -19.29
N VAL A 43 2.55 -25.61 -18.36
CA VAL A 43 1.10 -25.46 -18.50
C VAL A 43 0.60 -24.55 -17.40
N ILE A 44 -0.32 -23.66 -17.74
CA ILE A 44 -0.99 -22.81 -16.76
C ILE A 44 -2.03 -23.64 -16.02
N LYS A 45 -2.06 -23.54 -14.69
CA LYS A 45 -3.06 -24.23 -13.89
C LYS A 45 -4.46 -23.71 -14.23
N PRO A 46 -5.50 -24.56 -14.18
CA PRO A 46 -6.87 -24.11 -14.37
C PRO A 46 -7.19 -22.96 -13.42
N THR A 47 -7.77 -21.87 -13.92
CA THR A 47 -8.10 -20.69 -13.11
C THR A 47 -9.10 -21.02 -11.99
N THR A 48 -9.90 -22.08 -12.16
CA THR A 48 -10.81 -22.62 -11.15
C THR A 48 -10.10 -23.28 -9.95
N GLU A 49 -8.81 -23.60 -10.09
CA GLU A 49 -7.98 -24.17 -9.02
C GLU A 49 -7.14 -23.10 -8.30
N LEU A 50 -7.16 -21.87 -8.79
CA LEU A 50 -6.45 -20.76 -8.15
C LEU A 50 -7.25 -20.27 -6.94
N SER A 51 -6.54 -20.05 -5.84
CA SER A 51 -7.10 -19.38 -4.66
C SER A 51 -7.42 -17.92 -4.96
N GLU A 52 -8.33 -17.32 -4.19
CA GLU A 52 -8.66 -15.90 -4.26
C GLU A 52 -7.42 -14.99 -4.15
N GLU A 53 -6.45 -15.35 -3.30
CA GLU A 53 -5.18 -14.62 -3.17
C GLU A 53 -4.37 -14.67 -4.47
N GLN A 54 -4.31 -15.84 -5.12
CA GLN A 54 -3.62 -15.98 -6.39
C GLN A 54 -4.31 -15.18 -7.49
N VAL A 55 -5.65 -15.22 -7.54
CA VAL A 55 -6.43 -14.45 -8.51
C VAL A 55 -6.16 -12.95 -8.37
N ARG A 56 -6.14 -12.43 -7.13
CA ARG A 56 -5.83 -11.01 -6.84
C ARG A 56 -4.46 -10.55 -7.37
N ALA A 57 -3.49 -11.45 -7.44
CA ALA A 57 -2.15 -11.10 -7.89
C ALA A 57 -2.00 -11.01 -9.42
N ILE A 58 -2.98 -11.51 -10.19
CA ILE A 58 -2.96 -11.50 -11.65
C ILE A 58 -3.32 -10.10 -12.17
N ALA A 59 -2.46 -9.54 -13.01
CA ALA A 59 -2.71 -8.28 -13.72
C ALA A 59 -3.50 -8.50 -15.02
N GLY A 60 -3.35 -9.68 -15.64
CA GLY A 60 -4.10 -10.02 -16.84
C GLY A 60 -3.76 -11.40 -17.39
N ILE A 61 -4.69 -11.94 -18.17
CA ILE A 61 -4.52 -13.21 -18.90
C ILE A 61 -4.80 -12.93 -20.37
N LYS A 62 -3.92 -13.40 -21.25
CA LYS A 62 -4.03 -13.19 -22.69
C LYS A 62 -3.79 -14.49 -23.43
N GLU A 63 -4.69 -14.84 -24.34
CA GLU A 63 -4.48 -15.90 -25.32
C GLU A 63 -3.95 -15.30 -26.62
N GLY A 64 -2.89 -15.89 -27.18
CA GLY A 64 -2.29 -15.48 -28.44
C GLY A 64 -1.89 -16.67 -29.29
N ALA A 65 -1.28 -16.39 -30.45
CA ALA A 65 -0.92 -17.43 -31.42
C ALA A 65 0.03 -18.52 -30.88
N ASN A 66 0.80 -18.20 -29.84
CA ASN A 66 1.80 -19.10 -29.23
C ASN A 66 1.36 -19.64 -27.85
N GLY A 67 0.08 -19.51 -27.50
CA GLY A 67 -0.47 -19.98 -26.23
C GLY A 67 -0.92 -18.84 -25.30
N ILE A 68 -1.00 -19.16 -24.02
CA ILE A 68 -1.57 -18.28 -22.98
C ILE A 68 -0.43 -17.61 -22.19
N GLU A 69 -0.55 -16.31 -22.01
CA GLU A 69 0.31 -15.47 -21.17
C GLU A 69 -0.44 -15.06 -19.90
N ILE A 70 0.17 -15.26 -18.73
CA ILE A 70 -0.28 -14.67 -17.47
C ILE A 70 0.67 -13.54 -17.10
N LYS A 71 0.11 -12.34 -16.94
CA LYS A 71 0.82 -11.17 -16.43
C LYS A 71 0.51 -11.02 -14.94
N MET A 72 1.56 -10.89 -14.14
CA MET A 72 1.45 -10.62 -12.70
C MET A 72 1.47 -9.12 -12.42
N ASN A 73 0.85 -8.69 -11.33
CA ASN A 73 0.95 -7.32 -10.84
C ASN A 73 2.37 -6.99 -10.35
N ASP A 74 2.66 -5.70 -10.20
CA ASP A 74 3.97 -5.20 -9.75
C ASP A 74 4.20 -5.54 -8.27
N LYS A 75 5.05 -6.53 -8.03
CA LYS A 75 5.43 -6.99 -6.69
C LYS A 75 6.24 -5.95 -5.93
N GLU A 76 7.16 -5.25 -6.59
CA GLU A 76 8.03 -4.28 -5.93
C GLU A 76 7.21 -3.10 -5.43
N LYS A 77 6.28 -2.61 -6.25
CA LYS A 77 5.38 -1.54 -5.85
C LYS A 77 4.46 -1.95 -4.70
N ALA A 78 3.95 -3.17 -4.72
CA ALA A 78 3.11 -3.68 -3.63
C ALA A 78 3.88 -3.75 -2.30
N LEU A 79 5.13 -4.24 -2.31
CA LEU A 79 5.99 -4.27 -1.14
C LEU A 79 6.31 -2.87 -0.62
N GLU A 80 6.61 -1.91 -1.51
CA GLU A 80 6.84 -0.51 -1.16
C GLU A 80 5.62 0.11 -0.45
N LEU A 81 4.41 -0.14 -0.96
CA LEU A 81 3.20 0.40 -0.35
C LEU A 81 2.91 -0.26 1.01
N LEU A 82 3.12 -1.57 1.13
CA LEU A 82 2.93 -2.31 2.39
C LEU A 82 3.86 -1.84 3.49
N GLY A 83 5.16 -1.83 3.26
CA GLY A 83 6.06 -1.36 4.31
C GLY A 83 5.91 0.14 4.61
N ARG A 84 5.39 0.97 3.69
CA ARG A 84 5.06 2.39 3.99
C ARG A 84 3.89 2.43 4.95
N HIS A 85 2.87 1.59 4.71
CA HIS A 85 1.77 1.41 5.62
C HIS A 85 2.20 0.87 7.00
N LEU A 86 3.23 0.02 7.06
CA LEU A 86 3.82 -0.51 8.30
C LEU A 86 4.84 0.45 8.96
N GLY A 87 5.13 1.61 8.38
CA GLY A 87 6.12 2.55 8.89
C GLY A 87 7.58 2.08 8.77
N MET A 88 7.88 1.11 7.89
CA MET A 88 9.24 0.60 7.66
C MET A 88 10.15 1.63 6.96
N TRP A 89 9.56 2.51 6.13
CA TRP A 89 10.30 3.59 5.49
C TRP A 89 10.12 4.89 6.26
N ASN A 90 11.23 5.41 6.78
CA ASN A 90 11.29 6.73 7.39
C ASN A 90 11.49 7.79 6.30
N ASP A 91 10.43 8.11 5.57
CA ASP A 91 10.37 9.35 4.81
C ASP A 91 10.34 10.49 5.83
N LYS A 92 11.51 10.91 6.32
CA LYS A 92 11.61 12.05 7.24
C LYS A 92 11.11 13.30 6.53
N ILE A 93 9.84 13.63 6.73
CA ILE A 93 9.35 14.98 6.46
C ILE A 93 9.83 15.84 7.64
N ASN A 94 10.96 16.51 7.48
CA ASN A 94 11.33 17.61 8.37
C ASN A 94 10.33 18.75 8.15
N VAL A 95 9.26 18.77 8.94
CA VAL A 95 8.38 19.93 9.03
C VAL A 95 9.05 20.91 9.99
N GLU A 96 9.97 21.71 9.49
CA GLU A 96 10.43 22.92 10.18
C GLU A 96 9.34 23.99 10.06
N GLY A 97 8.27 23.81 10.83
CA GLY A 97 7.29 24.86 11.02
C GLY A 97 7.85 25.85 12.04
N GLN A 98 8.26 27.04 11.60
CA GLN A 98 8.30 28.19 12.50
C GLN A 98 6.87 28.42 12.98
N VAL A 99 6.55 27.91 14.17
CA VAL A 99 5.38 28.37 14.90
C VAL A 99 5.71 29.80 15.29
N GLU A 100 5.26 30.78 14.51
CA GLU A 100 5.08 32.14 15.02
C GLU A 100 4.03 32.03 16.13
N ALA A 101 4.48 31.70 17.33
CA ALA A 101 3.71 31.97 18.52
C ALA A 101 3.55 33.49 18.53
N LYS A 102 2.42 33.99 18.01
CA LYS A 102 2.01 35.37 18.19
C LYS A 102 2.05 35.60 19.69
N ASN A 103 3.11 36.25 20.17
CA ASN A 103 3.23 36.59 21.57
C ASN A 103 1.99 37.45 21.88
N PRO A 104 1.04 36.97 22.69
CA PRO A 104 -0.21 37.69 22.94
C PRO A 104 0.02 39.01 23.68
N PHE A 105 1.26 39.26 24.11
CA PHE A 105 1.72 40.48 24.78
C PHE A 105 2.69 41.31 23.93
N ALA A 106 2.83 41.03 22.63
CA ALA A 106 3.76 41.73 21.74
C ALA A 106 3.51 43.25 21.67
N ASP A 107 2.26 43.68 21.90
CA ASP A 107 1.83 45.07 21.79
C ASP A 107 1.76 45.80 23.15
N LEU A 108 2.16 45.14 24.26
CA LEU A 108 2.11 45.74 25.60
C LEU A 108 3.41 46.45 25.97
N THR A 109 3.26 47.58 26.66
CA THR A 109 4.39 48.32 27.26
C THR A 109 4.87 47.65 28.55
N THR A 110 6.12 47.93 28.95
CA THR A 110 6.73 47.39 30.18
C THR A 110 5.90 47.69 31.44
N GLU A 111 5.20 48.82 31.47
CA GLU A 111 4.37 49.21 32.60
C GLU A 111 3.02 48.46 32.64
N GLU A 112 2.45 48.13 31.48
CA GLU A 112 1.25 47.30 31.37
C GLU A 112 1.53 45.84 31.77
N LEU A 113 2.71 45.32 31.41
CA LEU A 113 3.17 44.00 31.83
C LEU A 113 3.34 43.90 33.35
N LYS A 114 3.92 44.93 33.98
CA LYS A 114 4.09 44.96 35.45
C LYS A 114 2.77 44.96 36.21
N LYS A 115 1.74 45.64 35.68
CA LYS A 115 0.40 45.63 36.30
C LYS A 115 -0.25 44.25 36.27
N LEU A 116 -0.14 43.53 35.15
CA LEU A 116 -0.66 42.17 35.01
C LEU A 116 -0.04 41.16 35.98
N VAL A 117 1.23 41.37 36.36
CA VAL A 117 1.94 40.53 37.34
C VAL A 117 1.65 40.96 38.79
N GLY A 118 1.36 42.24 39.01
CA GLY A 118 1.16 42.83 40.34
C GLY A 118 -0.25 42.65 40.92
N ASP A 119 -1.24 42.31 40.10
CA ASP A 119 -2.64 42.07 40.52
C ASP A 119 -2.95 40.59 40.82
N GLY A 120 -1.92 39.73 40.90
CA GLY A 120 -2.01 38.28 41.18
C GLY A 120 -1.65 37.88 42.61
#